data_AF-A0AAU0W735-F1
#
_entry.id   AF-A0AAU0W735-F1
#
_cell.length_a   1.000
_cell.length_b   1.000
_cell.length_c   1.000
_cell.angle_alpha   90.00
_cell.angle_beta   90.00
_cell.angle_gamma   90.00
#
_symmetry.space_group_name_H-M   'P 1'
#
loop_
_entity.id
_entity.type
_entity.pdbx_description
1 polymer ?
#
loop_
_entity_poly.entity_id
_entity_poly.type
_entity_poly.pdbx_seq_one_letter_code
_entity_poly.pdbx_strand_id
1 'polypeptide(L)' 'MTRPPTSNGCWCPGGTVVVDGFTPAGQWPPRFGGDVDRARLHWLEHPALRAVEVRLAPDLCAVAGTLRL' A
#
# COMPACT_ATOMS: atom_id res chain seq x y z
N MET A 1 20.07 29.27 -9.33
CA MET A 1 18.74 28.97 -9.91
C MET A 1 18.75 27.50 -10.31
N THR A 2 18.32 26.63 -9.41
CA THR A 2 18.30 25.16 -9.60
C THR A 2 17.05 24.75 -10.37
N ARG A 3 17.21 23.94 -11.42
CA ARG A 3 16.13 23.43 -12.27
C ARG A 3 15.09 22.67 -11.41
N PRO A 4 13.76 22.83 -11.63
CA PRO A 4 12.77 22.04 -10.92
C PRO A 4 12.98 20.54 -11.18
N PRO A 5 12.74 19.66 -10.20
CA PRO A 5 12.82 18.23 -10.42
C PRO A 5 11.83 17.85 -11.52
N THR A 6 12.35 17.25 -12.59
CA THR A 6 11.54 16.68 -13.67
C THR A 6 10.67 15.58 -13.05
N SER A 7 9.36 15.68 -13.24
CA SER A 7 8.34 14.78 -12.70
C SER A 7 8.47 13.35 -13.27
N ASN A 8 9.40 12.57 -12.73
CA ASN A 8 9.49 11.13 -12.90
C ASN A 8 9.47 10.52 -11.50
N GLY A 9 8.27 10.27 -10.95
CA GLY A 9 8.04 9.57 -9.68
C GLY A 9 8.74 10.18 -8.45
N CYS A 10 8.00 10.59 -7.44
CA CYS A 10 8.58 11.07 -6.18
C CYS A 10 9.32 9.98 -5.36
N TRP A 11 9.63 8.83 -5.94
CA TRP A 11 10.15 7.66 -5.26
C TRP A 11 11.65 7.52 -5.55
N CYS A 12 12.46 7.76 -4.52
CA CYS A 12 13.86 7.37 -4.53
C CYS A 12 13.98 5.83 -4.51
N PRO A 13 15.10 5.24 -4.96
CA PRO A 13 15.41 3.83 -4.71
C PRO A 13 15.24 3.49 -3.22
N GLY A 14 14.52 2.41 -2.90
CA GLY A 14 14.15 2.08 -1.51
C GLY A 14 12.93 2.86 -0.97
N GLY A 15 12.23 3.61 -1.83
CA GLY A 15 11.00 4.32 -1.46
C GLY A 15 9.95 3.39 -0.85
N THR A 16 9.31 3.87 0.22
CA THR A 16 8.31 3.12 0.99
C THR A 16 6.96 3.83 0.91
N VAL A 17 5.92 3.12 0.48
CA VAL A 17 4.53 3.57 0.55
C VAL A 17 3.87 2.99 1.79
N VAL A 18 3.07 3.82 2.45
CA VAL A 18 2.16 3.39 3.52
C VAL A 18 0.78 3.91 3.17
N VAL A 19 -0.19 3.00 3.07
CA VAL A 19 -1.60 3.32 2.85
C VAL A 19 -2.37 2.87 4.07
N ASP A 20 -2.92 3.83 4.79
CA ASP A 20 -3.63 3.61 6.05
C ASP A 20 -5.16 3.73 5.86
N GLY A 21 -5.92 3.36 6.88
CA GLY A 21 -7.38 3.49 6.94
C GLY A 21 -8.14 2.23 6.55
N PHE A 22 -7.52 1.05 6.62
CA PHE A 22 -8.16 -0.22 6.34
C PHE A 22 -8.60 -0.94 7.62
N THR A 23 -9.65 -1.77 7.54
CA THR A 23 -10.02 -2.71 8.62
C THR A 23 -9.29 -4.04 8.41
N PRO A 24 -8.62 -4.65 9.40
CA PRO A 24 -7.78 -5.82 9.20
C PRO A 24 -8.45 -6.99 8.47
N ALA A 25 -7.74 -7.63 7.54
CA ALA A 25 -8.29 -8.75 6.78
C ALA A 25 -8.40 -9.99 7.68
N GLY A 26 -9.58 -10.63 7.69
CA GLY A 26 -9.78 -11.92 8.36
C GLY A 26 -9.44 -13.12 7.48
N GLN A 27 -9.51 -12.95 6.16
CA GLN A 27 -9.33 -14.00 5.16
C GLN A 27 -8.94 -13.40 3.81
N TRP A 28 -8.53 -14.28 2.88
CA TRP A 28 -8.27 -13.91 1.49
C TRP A 28 -9.42 -14.35 0.56
N PRO A 29 -9.81 -13.53 -0.45
CA PRO A 29 -9.41 -12.14 -0.64
C PRO A 29 -9.94 -11.23 0.48
N PRO A 30 -9.25 -10.10 0.79
CA PRO A 30 -9.71 -9.15 1.81
C PRO A 30 -11.07 -8.59 1.42
N ARG A 31 -11.93 -8.39 2.42
CA ARG A 31 -13.30 -7.87 2.22
C ARG A 31 -13.56 -6.68 3.14
N PHE A 32 -14.36 -5.75 2.65
CA PHE A 32 -14.87 -4.61 3.41
C PHE A 32 -16.33 -4.37 3.01
N GLY A 33 -17.22 -4.21 4.00
CA GLY A 33 -18.65 -4.02 3.73
C GLY A 33 -19.35 -5.19 3.01
N GLY A 34 -18.78 -6.40 3.07
CA GLY A 34 -19.31 -7.59 2.38
C GLY A 34 -18.72 -7.84 0.99
N ASP A 35 -18.09 -6.84 0.38
CA ASP A 35 -17.46 -6.93 -0.94
C ASP A 35 -15.94 -7.09 -0.86
N VAL A 36 -15.31 -7.48 -1.97
CA VAL A 36 -13.85 -7.53 -2.07
C VAL A 36 -13.29 -6.11 -1.92
N ASP A 37 -12.34 -5.94 -0.99
CA ASP A 37 -11.62 -4.68 -0.78
C ASP A 37 -10.61 -4.49 -1.91
N ARG A 38 -11.10 -3.95 -3.03
CA ARG A 38 -10.30 -3.72 -4.24
C ARG A 38 -9.18 -2.72 -4.02
N ALA A 39 -9.40 -1.72 -3.14
CA ALA A 39 -8.39 -0.71 -2.86
C ALA A 39 -7.19 -1.36 -2.16
N ARG A 40 -7.42 -2.17 -1.13
CA ARG A 40 -6.34 -2.91 -0.46
C ARG A 40 -5.68 -3.93 -1.38
N LEU A 41 -6.49 -4.69 -2.13
CA LEU A 41 -5.99 -5.70 -3.05
C LEU A 41 -5.07 -5.08 -4.11
N HIS A 42 -5.44 -3.92 -4.65
CA HIS A 42 -4.60 -3.17 -5.60
C HIS A 42 -3.21 -2.87 -5.04
N TRP A 43 -3.09 -2.43 -3.79
CA TRP A 43 -1.80 -2.13 -3.17
C TRP A 43 -1.01 -3.38 -2.79
N LEU A 44 -1.67 -4.42 -2.27
CA LEU A 44 -1.04 -5.69 -1.92
C LEU A 44 -0.48 -6.41 -3.15
N GLU A 45 -1.17 -6.34 -4.28
CA GLU A 45 -0.80 -6.99 -5.54
C GLU A 45 -0.04 -6.06 -6.50
N HIS A 46 0.27 -4.82 -6.08
CA HIS A 46 0.87 -3.84 -6.97
C HIS A 46 2.20 -4.38 -7.55
N PRO A 47 2.37 -4.42 -8.88
CA PRO A 47 3.47 -5.15 -9.52
C PRO A 47 4.85 -4.58 -9.17
N ALA A 48 4.94 -3.28 -8.91
CA ALA A 48 6.18 -2.61 -8.53
C ALA A 48 6.49 -2.66 -7.02
N LEU A 49 5.59 -3.16 -6.17
CA LEU A 49 5.76 -3.14 -4.72
C LEU A 49 5.97 -4.55 -4.16
N ARG A 50 6.81 -4.64 -3.13
CA ARG A 50 6.76 -5.73 -2.17
C ARG A 50 5.94 -5.22 -0.98
N ALA A 51 4.70 -5.65 -0.87
CA ALA A 51 3.74 -5.09 0.09
C ALA A 51 3.21 -6.14 1.08
N VAL A 52 2.80 -5.67 2.25
CA VAL A 52 2.21 -6.47 3.34
C VAL A 52 1.15 -5.64 4.07
N GLU A 53 0.13 -6.30 4.59
CA GLU A 53 -0.75 -5.71 5.60
C GLU A 53 -0.07 -5.76 6.98
N VAL A 54 -0.14 -4.65 7.71
CA VAL A 54 0.30 -4.54 9.10
C VAL A 54 -0.93 -4.21 9.95
N ARG A 55 -1.30 -5.14 10.84
CA ARG A 55 -2.40 -4.93 11.79
C ARG A 55 -1.92 -4.04 12.92
N LEU A 56 -2.61 -2.92 13.14
CA LEU A 56 -2.26 -1.91 14.14
C LEU A 56 -3.17 -2.00 15.37
N ALA A 57 -4.45 -2.29 15.14
CA ALA A 57 -5.48 -2.49 16.16
C ALA A 57 -6.48 -3.57 15.67
N PRO A 58 -7.46 -3.99 16.50
CA PRO A 58 -8.50 -4.92 16.07
C PRO A 58 -9.32 -4.44 14.85
N ASP A 59 -9.48 -3.13 14.70
CA ASP A 59 -10.29 -2.47 13.67
C ASP A 59 -9.48 -1.61 12.68
N LEU A 60 -8.15 -1.54 12.84
CA LEU A 60 -7.25 -0.74 11.99
C LEU A 60 -6.04 -1.54 11.50
N CYS A 61 -5.77 -1.45 10.20
CA CYS A 61 -4.53 -1.88 9.57
C CYS A 61 -4.08 -0.88 8.48
N ALA A 62 -2.80 -0.98 8.14
CA ALA A 62 -2.20 -0.30 7.01
C ALA A 62 -1.58 -1.30 6.04
N VAL A 63 -1.50 -0.95 4.75
CA VAL A 63 -0.65 -1.63 3.78
C VAL A 63 0.66 -0.88 3.67
N ALA A 64 1.76 -1.55 3.99
CA ALA A 64 3.11 -1.02 3.80
C ALA A 64 3.77 -1.74 2.63
N GLY A 65 4.46 -1.01 1.76
CA GLY A 65 5.19 -1.61 0.66
C GLY A 65 6.45 -0.84 0.28
N THR A 66 7.46 -1.58 -0.17
CA THR A 66 8.70 -0.99 -0.69
C THR A 66 8.77 -1.18 -2.19
N LEU A 67 9.29 -0.19 -2.91
CA LEU A 67 9.57 -0.32 -4.35
C LEU A 67 10.55 -1.48 -4.59
N ARG A 68 10.21 -2.37 -5.54
CA ARG A 68 11.11 -3.44 -5.99
C ARG A 68 12.29 -2.81 -6.73
N LEU A 69 13.48 -3.36 -6.51
CA LEU A 69 14.71 -2.99 -7.21
C LEU A 69 14.75 -3.64 -8.61
#